data_AF-A0AAN8DHF9-F1
#
_entry.id   AF-A0AAN8DHF9-F1
#
_cell.length_a   1.000
_cell.length_b   1.000
_cell.length_c   1.000
_cell.angle_alpha   90.00
_cell.angle_beta   90.00
_cell.angle_gamma   90.00
#
_symmetry.space_group_name_H-M   'P 1'
#
loop_
_entity.id
_entity.type
_entity.pdbx_description
1 polymer ?
#
loop_
_entity_poly.entity_id
_entity_poly.type
_entity_poly.pdbx_seq_one_letter_code
_entity_poly.pdbx_strand_id
1 'polypeptide(L)' 'MHFTVTDGDTVFVSNLKKQVWGNLSKRYQSDEIRSFLEEATALDPRFKQKMDDNAAVWDRIKGKFLAKNLTDSEKLKC' A
#
# COMPACT_ATOMS: atom_id res chain seq x y z
N MET A 1 0.73 -3.39 -11.79
CA MET A 1 1.70 -2.91 -10.78
C MET A 1 2.40 -1.68 -11.32
N HIS A 2 2.45 -0.60 -10.55
CA HIS A 2 2.90 0.74 -11.00
C HIS A 2 4.38 0.79 -11.47
N PHE A 3 5.19 -0.23 -11.13
CA PHE A 3 6.62 -0.32 -11.45
C PHE A 3 6.99 -1.47 -12.40
N THR A 4 6.00 -2.16 -12.96
CA THR A 4 6.25 -3.15 -14.02
C THR A 4 6.69 -2.41 -15.29
N VAL A 5 7.71 -2.97 -15.98
CA VAL A 5 8.14 -2.46 -17.28
C VAL A 5 7.03 -2.73 -18.29
N THR A 6 6.61 -1.72 -19.03
CA THR A 6 5.57 -1.82 -20.06
C THR A 6 6.14 -1.39 -21.42
N ASP A 7 5.54 -1.85 -22.52
CA ASP A 7 6.03 -1.57 -23.88
C ASP A 7 6.04 -0.07 -24.23
N GLY A 8 5.34 0.78 -23.46
CA GLY A 8 5.36 2.23 -23.61
C GLY A 8 6.46 2.95 -22.82
N ASP A 9 7.27 2.24 -22.04
CA ASP A 9 8.33 2.85 -21.24
C ASP A 9 9.52 3.24 -22.12
N THR A 10 10.03 4.46 -21.93
CA THR A 10 11.31 4.86 -22.53
C THR A 10 12.44 3.97 -22.00
N VAL A 11 13.56 3.92 -22.72
CA VAL A 11 14.76 3.17 -22.28
C VAL A 11 15.19 3.61 -20.87
N PHE A 12 15.14 4.92 -20.58
CA PHE A 12 15.44 5.46 -19.27
C PHE A 12 14.47 4.96 -18.19
N VAL A 13 13.16 5.08 -18.42
CA VAL A 13 12.12 4.63 -17.47
C VAL A 13 12.20 3.14 -17.23
N SER A 14 12.40 2.35 -18.30
CA SER A 14 12.62 0.91 -18.22
C SER A 14 13.81 0.55 -17.34
N ASN A 15 14.94 1.27 -17.49
CA ASN A 15 16.14 1.01 -16.71
C ASN A 15 15.98 1.41 -15.24
N LEU A 16 15.31 2.55 -15.00
CA LEU A 16 14.95 3.02 -13.66
C LEU A 16 14.04 2.00 -12.96
N LYS A 17 12.96 1.56 -13.61
CA LYS A 17 12.08 0.51 -13.10
C LYS A 17 12.89 -0.75 -12.78
N LYS A 18 13.70 -1.27 -13.70
CA LYS A 18 14.52 -2.48 -13.45
C LYS A 18 15.42 -2.36 -12.22
N GLN A 19 16.18 -1.26 -12.08
CA GLN A 19 17.14 -1.13 -10.99
C GLN A 19 16.49 -0.78 -9.65
N VAL A 20 15.60 0.21 -9.64
CA VAL A 20 14.95 0.68 -8.41
C VAL A 20 13.93 -0.34 -7.95
N TRP A 21 13.03 -0.80 -8.82
CA TRP A 21 12.04 -1.82 -8.44
C TRP A 21 12.68 -3.17 -8.16
N GLY A 22 13.70 -3.58 -8.92
CA GLY A 22 14.43 -4.82 -8.64
C GLY A 22 15.07 -4.85 -7.25
N ASN A 23 15.39 -3.68 -6.70
CA ASN A 23 15.87 -3.54 -5.32
C ASN A 23 14.71 -3.47 -4.31
N LEU A 24 13.71 -2.61 -4.55
CA LEU A 24 12.59 -2.40 -3.63
C LEU A 24 11.70 -3.64 -3.49
N SER A 25 11.44 -4.37 -4.57
CA SER A 25 10.68 -5.63 -4.56
C SER A 25 11.34 -6.71 -3.71
N LYS A 26 12.67 -6.69 -3.56
CA LYS A 26 13.39 -7.59 -2.63
C LYS A 26 13.28 -7.15 -1.18
N ARG A 27 13.18 -5.84 -0.91
CA ARG A 27 13.09 -5.29 0.45
C ARG A 27 11.67 -5.38 1.02
N TYR A 28 10.66 -5.34 0.17
CA TYR A 28 9.24 -5.35 0.55
C TYR A 28 8.52 -6.62 0.09
N GLN A 29 9.15 -7.78 0.29
CA GLN A 29 8.55 -9.08 -0.04
C GLN A 29 7.40 -9.48 0.89
N SER A 30 7.37 -8.93 2.12
CA SER A 30 6.26 -9.17 3.03
C SER A 30 5.02 -8.41 2.58
N ASP A 31 3.94 -9.17 2.38
CA ASP A 31 2.62 -8.63 2.06
C ASP A 31 2.09 -7.70 3.16
N GLU A 32 2.51 -7.92 4.41
CA GLU A 32 2.15 -7.06 5.54
C GLU A 32 2.84 -5.69 5.42
N ILE A 33 4.13 -5.68 5.07
CA ILE A 33 4.88 -4.43 4.89
C ILE A 33 4.32 -3.66 3.70
N ARG A 34 4.03 -4.35 2.59
CA ARG A 34 3.38 -3.75 1.43
C ARG A 34 2.03 -3.13 1.80
N SER A 35 1.19 -3.88 2.50
CA SER A 35 -0.14 -3.42 2.94
C SER A 35 -0.04 -2.21 3.87
N PHE A 36 0.94 -2.19 4.77
CA PHE A 36 1.21 -1.06 5.67
C PHE A 36 1.62 0.20 4.90
N LEU A 37 2.53 0.09 3.94
CA LEU A 37 2.96 1.23 3.13
C LEU A 37 1.82 1.81 2.29
N GLU A 38 0.97 0.94 1.73
CA GLU A 38 -0.23 1.36 1.01
C GLU A 38 -1.19 2.13 1.94
N GLU A 39 -1.46 1.60 3.13
CA GLU A 39 -2.34 2.25 4.11
C GLU A 39 -1.78 3.58 4.61
N ALA A 40 -0.48 3.63 4.95
CA ALA A 40 0.19 4.85 5.39
C ALA A 40 0.16 5.92 4.30
N THR A 41 0.35 5.53 3.04
CA THR A 41 0.27 6.46 1.90
C THR A 41 -1.15 6.97 1.69
N ALA A 42 -2.17 6.10 1.83
CA ALA A 42 -3.57 6.51 1.69
C ALA A 42 -4.03 7.49 2.79
N LEU A 43 -3.49 7.33 4.00
CA LEU A 43 -3.75 8.21 5.14
C LEU A 43 -2.99 9.54 5.06
N ASP A 44 -1.90 9.62 4.30
CA ASP A 44 -1.15 10.85 4.10
C ASP A 44 -1.94 11.83 3.20
N PRO A 45 -2.37 13.00 3.72
CA PRO A 45 -3.19 13.95 2.98
C PRO A 45 -2.54 14.46 1.68
N ARG A 46 -1.20 14.40 1.57
CA ARG A 46 -0.45 14.84 0.38
C ARG A 46 -0.64 13.92 -0.82
N PHE A 47 -1.04 12.66 -0.56
CA PHE A 47 -1.25 11.63 -1.58
C PHE A 47 -2.73 11.32 -1.80
N LYS A 48 -3.62 12.11 -1.18
CA LYS A 48 -5.06 11.97 -1.31
C LYS A 48 -5.45 11.99 -2.81
N GLN A 49 -6.20 10.97 -3.24
CA GLN A 49 -6.65 10.73 -4.62
C GLN A 49 -5.58 10.31 -5.64
N LYS A 50 -4.33 10.05 -5.24
CA LYS A 50 -3.25 9.61 -6.16
C LYS A 50 -3.00 8.11 -6.18
N MET A 51 -3.91 7.32 -5.61
CA MET A 51 -3.79 5.86 -5.58
C MET A 51 -4.74 5.21 -6.56
N ASP A 52 -4.21 4.38 -7.45
CA ASP A 52 -4.99 3.67 -8.48
C ASP A 52 -6.00 2.70 -7.87
N ASP A 53 -5.65 2.06 -6.74
CA ASP A 53 -6.45 1.02 -6.08
C ASP A 53 -7.00 1.48 -4.71
N ASN A 54 -7.48 2.72 -4.68
CA ASN A 54 -7.87 3.41 -3.45
C ASN A 54 -8.98 2.66 -2.68
N ALA A 55 -9.92 2.02 -3.37
CA ALA A 55 -11.07 1.35 -2.74
C ALA A 55 -10.65 0.18 -1.83
N ALA A 56 -9.82 -0.73 -2.34
CA ALA A 56 -9.37 -1.92 -1.60
C ALA A 56 -8.55 -1.55 -0.36
N VAL A 57 -7.70 -0.51 -0.46
CA VAL A 57 -6.92 0.01 0.67
C VAL A 57 -7.84 0.59 1.74
N TRP A 58 -8.84 1.39 1.36
CA TRP A 58 -9.79 1.97 2.33
C TRP A 58 -10.66 0.92 3.02
N ASP A 59 -11.06 -0.14 2.32
CA ASP A 59 -11.85 -1.21 2.95
C ASP A 59 -11.03 -1.99 3.98
N ARG A 60 -9.73 -2.21 3.71
CA ARG A 60 -8.79 -2.78 4.69
C ARG A 60 -8.60 -1.89 5.91
N ILE A 61 -8.45 -0.57 5.71
CA ILE A 61 -8.36 0.42 6.80
C ILE A 61 -9.64 0.40 7.65
N LYS A 62 -10.82 0.44 7.03
CA LYS A 62 -12.11 0.37 7.72
C LYS A 62 -12.24 -0.93 8.51
N GLY A 63 -11.90 -2.07 7.91
CA GLY A 63 -11.94 -3.37 8.58
C GLY A 63 -11.06 -3.41 9.83
N LYS A 64 -9.81 -2.94 9.73
CA LYS A 64 -8.89 -2.83 10.88
C LYS A 64 -9.42 -1.90 11.97
N PHE A 65 -10.00 -0.77 11.58
CA PHE A 65 -10.60 0.18 12.51
C PHE A 65 -11.80 -0.44 13.25
N LEU A 66 -12.72 -1.07 12.53
CA LEU A 66 -13.89 -1.74 13.14
C LEU A 66 -13.49 -2.88 14.06
N ALA A 67 -12.54 -3.73 13.64
CA ALA A 67 -12.03 -4.83 14.46
C ALA A 67 -11.42 -4.32 15.77
N LYS A 68 -10.63 -3.24 15.71
CA LYS A 68 -10.04 -2.62 16.90
C LYS A 68 -11.12 -2.12 17.88
N ASN A 69 -12.11 -1.37 17.38
CA ASN A 69 -13.18 -0.84 18.22
C ASN A 69 -14.03 -1.95 18.87
N LEU A 70 -14.27 -3.06 18.16
CA LEU A 70 -14.95 -4.23 18.71
C LEU A 70 -14.13 -4.85 19.85
N THR A 71 -12.83 -5.08 19.65
CA THR A 71 -11.96 -5.65 20.69
C THR A 71 -11.79 -4.74 21.90
N ASP A 72 -11.83 -3.42 21.73
CA ASP A 72 -11.76 -2.47 22.83
C ASP A 72 -13.08 -2.43 23.62
N SER A 73 -14.22 -2.60 22.94
CA SER A 73 -15.54 -2.69 23.59
C SER A 73 -15.75 -3.97 24.40
N GLU A 74 -15.10 -5.07 24.01
CA GLU A 74 -15.13 -6.34 24.75
C GLU A 74 -14.25 -6.28 26.00
N LYS A 75 -13.10 -5.59 25.94
CA LYS A 75 -12.22 -5.36 27.10
C LYS A 75 -12.82 -4.43 28.16
N LEU A 76 -13.73 -3.54 27.77
CA LEU A 76 -14.45 -2.64 28.67
C LEU A 76 -15.65 -3.29 29.39
N LYS A 77 -16.02 -4.52 29.03
CA LYS A 77 -17.11 -5.29 29.67
C LYS A 77 -16.63 -6.28 30.74
N CYS A 78 -15.32 -6.32 31.01
CA CYS A 78 -14.70 -7.10 32.08
C CYS A 78 -14.42 -6.24 33.31
#